data_AF-A0A350X290-F1
#
_entry.id   AF-A0A350X290-F1
#
_cell.length_a   1.000
_cell.length_b   1.000
_cell.length_c   1.000
_cell.angle_alpha   90.00
_cell.angle_beta   90.00
_cell.angle_gamma   90.00
#
_symmetry.space_group_name_H-M   'P 1'
#
loop_
_entity.id
_entity.type
_entity.pdbx_description
1 polymer ?
#
loop_
_entity_poly.entity_id
_entity_poly.type
_entity_poly.pdbx_seq_one_letter_code
_entity_poly.pdbx_strand_id
1 'polypeptide(L)' 'KQYGKGSIMKLGEKTDTKIETISSGSLALDAALGVGGYPRGRVIEIYGPESSG' A
#
# COMPACT_ATOMS: atom_id res chain seq x y z
N LYS A 1 -7.71 19.28 -12.89
CA LYS A 1 -7.37 17.85 -12.69
C LYS A 1 -5.85 17.66 -12.57
N GLN A 2 -5.18 18.49 -11.75
CA GLN A 2 -3.71 18.70 -11.80
C GLN A 2 -2.88 17.75 -10.92
N TYR A 3 -3.48 16.91 -10.07
CA TYR A 3 -2.73 16.16 -9.04
C TYR A 3 -2.92 14.63 -9.08
N GLY A 4 -3.57 14.10 -10.13
CA GLY A 4 -3.88 12.66 -10.21
C GLY A 4 -5.04 12.22 -9.30
N LYS A 5 -5.53 10.98 -9.47
CA LYS A 5 -6.49 10.37 -8.53
C LYS A 5 -5.74 9.97 -7.24
N GLY A 6 -6.30 10.26 -6.07
CA GLY A 6 -5.70 9.92 -4.77
C GLY A 6 -4.89 11.05 -4.11
N SER A 7 -4.81 12.22 -4.72
CA SER A 7 -4.15 13.41 -4.14
C SER A 7 -4.90 14.03 -2.96
N ILE A 8 -6.17 13.70 -2.80
CA ILE A 8 -7.00 13.98 -1.63
C ILE A 8 -7.83 12.72 -1.38
N MET A 9 -7.82 12.23 -0.14
CA MET A 9 -8.63 11.11 0.31
C MET A 9 -9.12 11.41 1.72
N LYS A 10 -10.38 11.06 2.03
CA LYS A 10 -10.88 11.14 3.40
C LYS A 10 -10.31 9.98 4.21
N LEU A 11 -9.92 10.26 5.46
CA LEU A 11 -9.53 9.21 6.40
C LEU A 11 -10.71 8.26 6.61
N GLY A 12 -10.56 7.00 6.19
CA GLY A 12 -11.62 5.97 6.21
C GLY A 12 -12.33 5.71 4.88
N GLU A 13 -11.99 6.44 3.81
CA GLU A 13 -12.53 6.18 2.48
C GLU A 13 -11.86 4.94 1.87
N LYS A 14 -12.64 3.88 1.63
CA LYS A 14 -12.18 2.71 0.85
C LYS A 14 -12.14 3.09 -0.62
N THR A 15 -10.97 3.54 -1.10
CA THR A 15 -10.72 3.74 -2.52
C THR A 15 -10.55 2.39 -3.19
N ASP A 16 -11.63 1.93 -3.85
CA ASP A 16 -11.66 0.70 -4.65
C ASP A 16 -10.87 0.92 -5.95
N THR A 17 -9.56 0.99 -5.79
CA THR A 17 -8.62 1.17 -6.88
C THR A 17 -8.09 -0.22 -7.19
N LYS A 18 -8.53 -0.82 -8.30
CA LYS A 18 -7.95 -2.08 -8.82
C LYS A 18 -6.46 -1.86 -9.10
N ILE A 19 -5.64 -2.12 -8.10
CA ILE A 19 -4.19 -2.03 -8.14
C ILE A 19 -3.69 -3.47 -8.08
N GLU A 20 -2.89 -3.87 -9.05
CA GLU A 20 -2.20 -5.15 -8.95
C GLU A 20 -1.21 -5.12 -7.79
N THR A 21 -1.19 -6.18 -6.98
CA THR A 21 -0.33 -6.29 -5.81
C THR A 21 0.53 -7.55 -5.84
N ILE A 22 1.59 -7.54 -5.05
CA ILE A 22 2.48 -8.67 -4.77
C ILE A 22 2.41 -8.92 -3.27
N SER A 23 2.16 -10.17 -2.83
CA SER A 23 2.08 -10.50 -1.40
C SER A 23 3.39 -10.15 -0.68
N SER A 24 3.27 -9.64 0.55
CA SER A 24 4.40 -9.40 1.44
C SER A 24 4.98 -10.69 2.04
N GLY A 25 4.29 -11.83 1.89
CA GLY A 25 4.61 -13.08 2.56
C GLY A 25 4.03 -13.18 3.98
N SER A 26 3.42 -12.11 4.50
CA SER A 26 2.71 -12.09 5.78
C SER A 26 1.25 -11.71 5.57
N LEU A 27 0.33 -12.62 5.92
CA LEU A 27 -1.12 -12.41 5.77
C LEU A 27 -1.59 -11.19 6.58
N ALA A 28 -1.03 -10.99 7.78
CA ALA A 28 -1.36 -9.86 8.63
C ALA A 28 -0.95 -8.52 8.00
N LEU A 29 0.22 -8.47 7.36
CA LEU A 29 0.70 -7.28 6.68
C LEU A 29 -0.09 -7.00 5.40
N ASP A 30 -0.39 -8.02 4.61
CA ASP A 30 -1.20 -7.89 3.39
C ASP A 30 -2.60 -7.34 3.69
N ALA A 31 -3.21 -7.78 4.81
CA ALA A 31 -4.48 -7.27 5.28
C ALA A 31 -4.38 -5.82 5.79
N ALA A 32 -3.31 -5.49 6.54
CA ALA A 32 -3.08 -4.15 7.07
C ALA A 32 -2.84 -3.10 5.97
N LEU A 33 -2.18 -3.48 4.87
CA LEU A 33 -2.00 -2.64 3.69
C LEU A 33 -3.34 -2.33 2.98
N GLY A 34 -4.41 -3.08 3.25
CA GLY A 34 -5.76 -2.84 2.74
C GLY A 34 -5.97 -3.16 1.25
N VAL A 35 -4.89 -3.34 0.50
CA VAL A 35 -4.89 -3.71 -0.93
C VAL A 35 -4.36 -5.13 -1.19
N GLY A 36 -4.02 -5.87 -0.13
CA GLY A 36 -3.59 -7.28 -0.23
C GLY A 36 -2.12 -7.47 -0.58
N GLY A 37 -1.26 -6.47 -0.36
CA GLY A 37 0.19 -6.58 -0.56
C GLY A 37 0.83 -5.30 -1.10
N TYR A 38 2.06 -5.42 -1.60
CA TYR A 38 2.80 -4.30 -2.20
C TYR A 38 2.24 -3.95 -3.58
N PRO A 39 1.86 -2.69 -3.83
CA PRO A 39 1.28 -2.29 -5.10
C PRO A 39 2.33 -2.21 -6.22
N ARG A 40 2.03 -2.82 -7.37
CA ARG A 40 2.89 -2.75 -8.56
C ARG A 40 2.97 -1.34 -9.12
N GLY A 41 4.12 -1.03 -9.73
CA GLY A 41 4.38 0.25 -10.38
C GLY A 41 4.52 1.43 -9.39
N ARG A 42 4.78 1.16 -8.12
CA ARG A 42 4.98 2.16 -7.06
C ARG A 42 6.29 1.91 -6.33
N VAL A 43 6.82 2.98 -5.75
CA VAL A 43 7.99 2.92 -4.86
C VAL A 43 7.48 2.65 -3.44
N ILE A 44 8.12 1.70 -2.76
CA ILE A 44 7.85 1.33 -1.37
C ILE A 44 9.14 1.52 -0.59
N GLU A 45 9.04 2.16 0.57
CA GLU A 45 10.14 2.32 1.51
C GLU A 45 9.86 1.48 2.75
N ILE A 46 10.85 0.68 3.17
CA ILE A 46 10.82 -0.11 4.40
C ILE A 46 12.04 0.34 5.21
N TYR A 47 11.81 0.81 6.43
CA TYR A 47 12.86 1.29 7.32
C TYR A 47 12.75 0.61 8.67
N GLY A 48 13.87 0.44 9.34
CA GLY A 48 13.94 -0.13 10.67
C GLY A 48 15.38 -0.24 11.19
N PRO A 49 15.55 -0.55 12.49
CA PRO A 49 16.86 -0.85 13.07
C PRO A 49 17.56 -2.02 12.38
N GLU A 50 18.86 -2.16 12.61
CA GLU A 50 19.60 -3.37 12.23
C GLU A 50 18.91 -4.62 12.83
N SER A 51 18.81 -5.68 12.04
CA SER A 51 18.12 -6.94 12.41
C SER A 51 16.61 -6.84 12.65
N SER A 52 15.92 -5.79 12.18
CA SER A 52 14.47 -5.61 12.38
C SER A 52 13.56 -6.41 11.44
N GLY A 53 14.11 -6.93 10.34
CA GLY A 53 13.39 -7.69 9.32
C GLY A 53 14.00 -9.06 9.11
#